data_AF-A0A0V8TA60-F1
#
_entry.id   AF-A0A0V8TA60-F1
#
_cell.length_a   1.000
_cell.length_b   1.000
_cell.length_c   1.000
_cell.angle_alpha   90.00
_cell.angle_beta   90.00
_cell.angle_gamma   90.00
#
_symmetry.space_group_name_H-M   'P 1'
#
loop_
_entity.id
_entity.type
_entity.pdbx_description
1 polymer ?
#
loop_
_entity_poly.entity_id
_entity_poly.type
_entity_poly.pdbx_seq_one_letter_code
_entity_poly.pdbx_strand_id
1 'polypeptide(L)'
;MAGRAAGPHVIRRRAVRRIAVTLSSAAVLVLALVVLAAQVASAASLPLVGGSGGGRAWAATTARCQEAPLALTAAPGSGVRVTGVQPACVGRPLVVSLYDPAVTSSSAQSLRFTGQAAAAATTTVPGGAFTPAAGLVPRVTVDGWLVPATWTGQQPFLRCTVPDAPGASCAVTLTNLQQWGYPSTTTWLANLAVSTTSATPVTWQVDVNLSDPGLPFVARALTDGTGGLVLVATSGCGDVPRVVTVRGTTAWGSFHTVEAGRTSAIQLRGDLTGTGGLLTCP
;
A
#
# COMPACT_ATOMS: atom_id res chain seq x y z
N MET A 1 34.37 30.52 -41.21
CA MET A 1 34.67 29.82 -42.46
C MET A 1 33.44 29.02 -42.87
N ALA A 2 33.02 29.20 -44.13
CA ALA A 2 32.16 28.37 -45.00
C ALA A 2 31.10 27.43 -44.35
N GLY A 3 29.82 27.40 -44.74
CA GLY A 3 29.13 28.00 -45.88
C GLY A 3 27.73 27.38 -46.05
N ARG A 4 26.83 28.12 -46.72
CA ARG A 4 25.82 27.72 -47.74
C ARG A 4 25.18 26.31 -47.64
N ALA A 5 23.86 26.10 -47.86
CA ALA A 5 22.93 26.81 -48.74
C ALA A 5 21.46 26.48 -48.42
N ALA A 6 20.60 27.46 -48.69
CA ALA A 6 19.17 27.30 -48.91
C ALA A 6 18.88 26.71 -50.30
N GLY A 7 17.79 25.95 -50.43
CA GLY A 7 17.21 25.57 -51.72
C GLY A 7 15.68 25.57 -51.63
N PRO A 8 14.98 26.52 -52.28
CA PRO A 8 13.53 26.49 -52.40
C PRO A 8 13.13 25.75 -53.68
N HIS A 9 12.29 24.73 -53.57
CA HIS A 9 11.61 24.16 -54.74
C HIS A 9 10.22 24.76 -54.89
N VAL A 10 10.05 25.47 -56.00
CA VAL A 10 8.81 26.08 -56.45
C VAL A 10 8.31 25.33 -57.69
N ILE A 11 6.98 25.42 -57.89
CA ILE A 11 6.21 25.32 -59.15
C ILE A 11 5.83 23.91 -59.62
N ARG A 12 4.53 23.58 -59.60
CA ARG A 12 3.65 23.62 -60.80
C ARG A 12 2.20 23.19 -60.49
N ARG A 13 1.30 24.19 -60.60
CA ARG A 13 -0.12 23.99 -60.94
C ARG A 13 -0.24 23.69 -62.44
N ARG A 14 -1.08 22.71 -62.80
CA ARG A 14 -1.81 22.49 -64.08
C ARG A 14 -2.48 21.11 -63.91
N ALA A 15 -3.71 20.83 -64.33
CA ALA A 15 -4.78 21.60 -64.91
C ALA A 15 -6.07 20.80 -64.66
N VAL A 16 -7.16 21.53 -64.47
CA VAL A 16 -8.53 21.02 -64.45
C VAL A 16 -8.91 20.59 -65.87
N ARG A 17 -9.50 19.40 -66.05
CA ARG A 17 -10.79 19.20 -66.78
C ARG A 17 -11.15 17.72 -66.98
N ARG A 18 -12.38 17.42 -66.53
CA ARG A 18 -13.35 16.44 -67.07
C ARG A 18 -12.93 14.97 -66.86
N ILE A 19 -13.72 14.15 -66.19
CA ILE A 19 -14.94 13.57 -66.76
C ILE A 19 -15.88 13.22 -65.60
N ALA A 20 -17.12 13.72 -65.73
CA ALA A 20 -18.26 13.28 -64.95
C ALA A 20 -18.51 11.78 -65.21
N VAL A 21 -18.86 11.05 -64.15
CA VAL A 21 -19.52 9.71 -64.06
C VAL A 21 -18.78 8.84 -63.03
N THR A 22 -18.69 9.30 -61.78
CA THR A 22 -18.31 8.47 -60.60
C THR A 22 -18.86 9.04 -59.28
N LEU A 23 -19.89 9.91 -59.33
CA LEU A 23 -20.47 10.51 -58.11
C LEU A 23 -21.51 9.62 -57.41
N SER A 24 -21.90 8.49 -58.00
CA SER A 24 -22.92 7.60 -57.43
C SER A 24 -22.37 6.48 -56.56
N SER A 25 -21.08 6.12 -56.69
CA SER A 25 -20.47 5.02 -55.91
C SER A 25 -19.84 5.48 -54.60
N ALA A 26 -19.34 6.72 -54.51
CA ALA A 26 -18.79 7.26 -53.27
C ALA A 26 -19.88 7.58 -52.23
N ALA A 27 -21.06 8.03 -52.66
CA ALA A 27 -22.17 8.33 -51.75
C ALA A 27 -22.75 7.06 -51.11
N VAL A 28 -22.82 5.94 -51.85
CA VAL A 28 -23.28 4.65 -51.31
C VAL A 28 -22.27 4.07 -50.31
N LEU A 29 -20.97 4.23 -50.56
CA LEU A 29 -19.94 3.75 -49.64
C LEU A 29 -19.93 4.54 -48.32
N VAL A 30 -20.13 5.86 -48.37
CA VAL A 30 -20.22 6.70 -47.18
C VAL A 30 -21.51 6.41 -46.40
N LEU A 31 -22.64 6.17 -47.07
CA LEU A 31 -23.89 5.80 -46.40
C LEU A 31 -23.78 4.42 -45.72
N ALA A 32 -23.10 3.46 -46.35
CA ALA A 32 -22.84 2.15 -45.74
C ALA A 32 -21.92 2.25 -44.51
N LEU A 33 -20.87 3.07 -44.56
CA LEU A 33 -19.97 3.29 -43.41
C LEU A 33 -20.66 3.97 -42.22
N VAL A 34 -21.61 4.89 -42.47
CA VAL A 34 -22.40 5.53 -41.40
C VAL A 34 -23.38 4.52 -40.76
N VAL A 35 -23.96 3.61 -41.53
CA VAL A 35 -24.85 2.56 -41.00
C VAL A 35 -24.07 1.51 -40.19
N LEU A 36 -22.82 1.19 -40.56
CA LEU A 36 -21.99 0.28 -39.74
C LEU A 36 -21.45 0.93 -38.46
N ALA A 37 -21.18 2.24 -38.46
CA ALA A 37 -20.73 2.95 -37.26
C ALA A 37 -21.86 3.21 -36.24
N ALA A 38 -23.13 3.08 -36.65
CA ALA A 38 -24.29 3.21 -35.78
C ALA A 38 -24.62 1.91 -35.01
N GLN A 39 -23.82 0.84 -35.14
CA GLN A 39 -23.87 -0.29 -34.20
C GLN A 39 -23.21 0.14 -32.88
N VAL A 40 -23.93 0.99 -32.14
CA VAL A 40 -23.74 1.21 -30.71
C VAL A 40 -23.54 -0.16 -30.09
N ALA A 41 -22.37 -0.34 -29.47
CA ALA A 41 -22.12 -1.43 -28.56
C ALA A 41 -23.31 -1.48 -27.59
N SER A 42 -24.17 -2.47 -27.79
CA SER A 42 -25.23 -2.78 -26.85
C SER A 42 -24.52 -3.31 -25.63
N ALA A 43 -24.07 -2.40 -24.76
CA ALA A 43 -23.86 -2.73 -23.37
C ALA A 43 -25.17 -3.36 -22.94
N ALA A 44 -25.15 -4.67 -22.71
CA ALA A 44 -26.26 -5.39 -22.15
C ALA A 44 -26.61 -4.68 -20.83
N SER A 45 -27.56 -3.75 -20.89
CA SER A 45 -28.23 -3.24 -19.71
C SER A 45 -28.99 -4.44 -19.18
N LEU A 46 -28.32 -5.23 -18.35
CA LEU A 46 -28.95 -6.30 -17.60
C LEU A 46 -30.05 -5.61 -16.78
N PRO A 47 -31.32 -5.74 -17.18
CA PRO A 47 -32.37 -5.10 -16.42
C PRO A 47 -32.43 -5.90 -15.12
N LEU A 48 -31.99 -5.27 -14.03
CA LEU A 48 -32.35 -5.74 -12.71
C LEU A 48 -33.86 -5.52 -12.59
N VAL A 49 -34.62 -6.50 -13.07
CA VAL A 49 -36.07 -6.53 -12.89
C VAL A 49 -36.27 -6.59 -11.38
N GLY A 50 -36.57 -5.42 -10.81
CA GLY A 50 -37.12 -5.29 -9.47
C GLY A 50 -38.47 -5.99 -9.46
N GLY A 51 -38.45 -7.31 -9.23
CA GLY A 51 -39.62 -8.14 -9.00
C GLY A 51 -40.31 -7.69 -7.72
N SER A 52 -41.16 -6.68 -7.85
CA SER A 52 -42.19 -6.35 -6.88
C SER A 52 -43.34 -7.35 -7.10
N GLY A 53 -43.46 -8.32 -6.19
CA GLY A 53 -44.58 -9.27 -6.19
C GLY A 53 -44.13 -10.70 -6.48
N GLY A 54 -43.85 -11.43 -5.41
CA GLY A 54 -43.46 -12.84 -5.47
C GLY A 54 -42.15 -13.06 -4.74
N GLY A 55 -42.18 -12.89 -3.42
CA GLY A 55 -41.12 -13.33 -2.53
C GLY A 55 -40.90 -14.83 -2.69
N ARG A 56 -40.10 -15.23 -3.68
CA ARG A 56 -39.16 -16.32 -3.46
C ARG A 56 -38.34 -15.83 -2.29
N ALA A 57 -38.65 -16.35 -1.10
CA ALA A 57 -37.76 -16.26 0.04
C ALA A 57 -36.39 -16.62 -0.52
N TRP A 58 -35.52 -15.63 -0.64
CA TRP A 58 -34.10 -15.86 -0.80
C TRP A 58 -33.79 -16.74 0.40
N ALA A 59 -33.72 -18.05 0.15
CA ALA A 59 -33.44 -19.06 1.14
C ALA A 59 -32.31 -18.48 1.97
N ALA A 60 -32.62 -18.22 3.24
CA ALA A 60 -31.89 -17.34 4.15
C ALA A 60 -30.45 -17.19 3.67
N THR A 61 -30.07 -16.01 3.17
CA THR A 61 -28.67 -15.66 2.91
C THR A 61 -27.90 -16.16 4.10
N THR A 62 -27.23 -17.29 3.95
CA THR A 62 -26.44 -17.93 4.98
C THR A 62 -25.55 -16.83 5.51
N ALA A 63 -25.76 -16.44 6.78
CA ALA A 63 -25.24 -15.23 7.41
C ALA A 63 -23.92 -14.82 6.79
N ARG A 64 -23.97 -13.93 5.79
CA ARG A 64 -22.79 -13.57 5.02
C ARG A 64 -21.88 -12.81 5.97
N CYS A 65 -20.59 -12.83 5.68
CA CYS A 65 -19.55 -12.08 6.38
C CYS A 65 -19.68 -10.54 6.29
N GLN A 66 -20.89 -10.00 6.17
CA GLN A 66 -21.18 -8.69 5.60
C GLN A 66 -21.62 -7.62 6.60
N GLU A 67 -21.61 -7.89 7.90
CA GLU A 67 -22.16 -6.92 8.86
C GLU A 67 -21.16 -5.83 9.31
N ALA A 68 -19.85 -6.07 9.23
CA ALA A 68 -18.85 -5.08 9.62
C ALA A 68 -17.67 -5.00 8.63
N PRO A 69 -17.12 -3.80 8.35
CA PRO A 69 -15.91 -3.68 7.55
C PRO A 69 -14.71 -4.29 8.28
N LEU A 70 -13.86 -4.98 7.54
CA LEU A 70 -12.59 -5.50 8.05
C LEU A 70 -11.56 -4.36 8.13
N ALA A 71 -10.79 -4.32 9.22
CA ALA A 71 -9.64 -3.42 9.31
C ALA A 71 -8.38 -4.15 8.89
N LEU A 72 -7.63 -3.56 7.96
CA LEU A 72 -6.41 -4.15 7.42
C LEU A 72 -5.21 -3.25 7.71
N THR A 73 -4.13 -3.87 8.18
CA THR A 73 -2.84 -3.21 8.36
C THR A 73 -1.73 -4.08 7.80
N ALA A 74 -0.55 -3.50 7.61
CA ALA A 74 0.60 -4.30 7.25
C ALA A 74 0.95 -5.23 8.41
N ALA A 75 1.11 -6.52 8.12
CA ALA A 75 1.75 -7.39 9.07
C ALA A 75 3.26 -7.13 9.02
N PRO A 76 3.96 -7.32 10.13
CA PRO A 76 5.42 -7.38 10.14
C PRO A 76 5.91 -8.58 9.32
N GLY A 77 7.06 -8.39 8.69
CA GLY A 77 7.56 -9.34 7.70
C GLY A 77 6.72 -9.27 6.41
N SER A 78 6.20 -10.41 5.97
CA SER A 78 5.49 -10.54 4.70
C SER A 78 4.03 -11.01 4.90
N GLY A 79 3.10 -10.06 4.97
CA GLY A 79 1.68 -10.37 5.09
C GLY A 79 0.78 -9.18 5.39
N VAL A 80 -0.52 -9.46 5.49
CA VAL A 80 -1.54 -8.49 5.89
C VAL A 80 -2.20 -8.93 7.18
N ARG A 81 -2.32 -8.01 8.12
CA ARG A 81 -3.04 -8.20 9.37
C ARG A 81 -4.49 -7.80 9.16
N VAL A 82 -5.42 -8.68 9.55
CA VAL A 82 -6.86 -8.54 9.35
C VAL A 82 -7.55 -8.61 10.70
N THR A 83 -8.34 -7.59 11.03
CA THR A 83 -9.13 -7.53 12.27
C THR A 83 -10.62 -7.36 11.95
N GLY A 84 -11.48 -7.69 12.92
CA GLY A 84 -12.93 -7.60 12.77
C GLY A 84 -13.56 -8.78 12.01
N VAL A 85 -12.85 -9.92 11.92
CA VAL A 85 -13.42 -11.14 11.33
C VAL A 85 -14.59 -11.63 12.19
N GLN A 86 -15.78 -11.67 11.60
CA GLN A 86 -16.98 -12.11 12.29
C GLN A 86 -16.95 -13.62 12.56
N PRO A 87 -17.57 -14.12 13.66
CA PRO A 87 -17.61 -15.55 13.97
C PRO A 87 -18.13 -16.44 12.82
N ALA A 88 -19.11 -15.95 12.05
CA ALA A 88 -19.67 -16.65 10.89
C ALA A 88 -18.65 -16.90 9.75
N CYS A 89 -17.55 -16.15 9.73
CA CYS A 89 -16.51 -16.20 8.69
C CYS A 89 -15.35 -17.11 9.05
N VAL A 90 -15.26 -17.53 10.31
CA VAL A 90 -14.12 -18.30 10.81
C VAL A 90 -14.00 -19.62 10.05
N GLY A 91 -12.78 -19.97 9.67
CA GLY A 91 -12.45 -21.16 8.88
C GLY A 91 -12.71 -21.01 7.38
N ARG A 92 -13.31 -19.91 6.92
CA ARG A 92 -13.57 -19.68 5.49
C ARG A 92 -12.30 -19.20 4.76
N PRO A 93 -12.15 -19.52 3.46
CA PRO A 93 -11.06 -18.97 2.65
C PRO A 93 -11.09 -17.45 2.64
N LEU A 94 -9.95 -16.81 2.93
CA LEU A 94 -9.77 -15.37 2.96
C LEU A 94 -8.74 -14.98 1.90
N VAL A 95 -9.09 -14.05 1.03
CA VAL A 95 -8.20 -13.47 0.03
C VAL A 95 -8.16 -11.96 0.22
N VAL A 96 -6.98 -11.41 0.48
CA VAL A 96 -6.73 -9.97 0.48
C VAL A 96 -5.95 -9.61 -0.77
N SER A 97 -6.42 -8.64 -1.53
CA SER A 97 -5.69 -8.06 -2.65
C SER A 97 -5.44 -6.58 -2.34
N LEU A 98 -4.19 -6.13 -2.37
CA LEU A 98 -3.83 -4.72 -2.26
C LEU A 98 -3.45 -4.21 -3.64
N TYR A 99 -4.08 -3.13 -4.09
CA TYR A 99 -3.77 -2.47 -5.36
C TYR A 99 -3.19 -1.08 -5.13
N ASP A 100 -2.19 -0.71 -5.93
CA ASP A 100 -1.67 0.66 -5.98
C ASP A 100 -2.38 1.41 -7.11
N PRO A 101 -3.25 2.39 -6.81
CA PRO A 101 -3.97 3.14 -7.82
C PRO A 101 -3.06 4.05 -8.66
N ALA A 102 -1.85 4.35 -8.18
CA ALA A 102 -0.88 5.17 -8.93
C ALA A 102 -0.16 4.39 -10.03
N VAL A 103 -0.21 3.04 -10.01
CA VAL A 103 0.50 2.19 -10.98
C VAL A 103 -0.47 1.69 -12.05
N THR A 104 -0.26 2.15 -13.29
CA THR A 104 -1.12 1.84 -14.44
C THR A 104 -0.67 0.63 -15.26
N SER A 105 0.51 0.07 -14.99
CA SER A 105 1.01 -1.10 -15.71
C SER A 105 0.38 -2.41 -15.21
N SER A 106 -0.06 -3.26 -16.14
CA SER A 106 -0.78 -4.52 -15.84
C SER A 106 0.04 -5.55 -15.04
N SER A 107 1.37 -5.41 -14.99
CA SER A 107 2.29 -6.31 -14.28
C SER A 107 2.48 -5.97 -12.79
N ALA A 108 1.92 -4.87 -12.30
CA ALA A 108 2.13 -4.37 -10.94
C ALA A 108 0.86 -4.32 -10.06
N GLN A 109 -0.26 -4.86 -10.54
CA GLN A 109 -1.58 -4.35 -10.12
C GLN A 109 -2.24 -4.98 -8.90
N SER A 110 -1.73 -6.08 -8.35
CA SER A 110 -2.32 -6.60 -7.11
C SER A 110 -1.36 -7.50 -6.35
N LEU A 111 -1.01 -7.09 -5.13
CA LEU A 111 -0.42 -7.97 -4.14
C LEU A 111 -1.53 -8.85 -3.59
N ARG A 112 -1.43 -10.17 -3.75
CA ARG A 112 -2.45 -11.12 -3.32
C ARG A 112 -1.96 -11.94 -2.14
N PHE A 113 -2.74 -11.96 -1.08
CA PHE A 113 -2.53 -12.70 0.16
C PHE A 113 -3.69 -13.67 0.33
N THR A 114 -3.40 -14.94 0.63
CA THR A 114 -4.41 -15.99 0.77
C THR A 114 -4.23 -16.74 2.08
N GLY A 115 -5.33 -16.99 2.78
CA GLY A 115 -5.31 -17.73 4.03
C GLY A 115 -6.72 -18.16 4.43
N GLN A 116 -6.92 -18.36 5.73
CA GLN A 116 -8.23 -18.64 6.32
C GLN A 116 -8.56 -17.56 7.33
N ALA A 117 -9.83 -17.16 7.41
CA ALA A 117 -10.27 -16.22 8.44
C ALA A 117 -10.23 -16.93 9.80
N ALA A 118 -9.57 -16.36 10.81
CA ALA A 118 -9.52 -16.95 12.14
C ALA A 118 -10.42 -16.19 13.13
N ALA A 119 -10.88 -16.88 14.17
CA ALA A 119 -11.69 -16.30 15.25
C ALA A 119 -10.92 -15.30 16.14
N ALA A 120 -9.63 -15.12 15.89
CA ALA A 120 -8.81 -14.22 16.67
C ALA A 120 -9.26 -12.77 16.44
N ALA A 121 -9.11 -11.93 17.47
CA ALA A 121 -9.22 -10.47 17.34
C ALA A 121 -8.35 -9.93 16.18
N THR A 122 -7.32 -10.69 15.80
CA THR A 122 -6.49 -10.41 14.65
C THR A 122 -5.98 -11.68 13.97
N THR A 123 -6.13 -11.77 12.65
CA THR A 123 -5.58 -12.83 11.79
C THR A 123 -4.48 -12.26 10.91
N THR A 124 -3.33 -12.94 10.80
CA THR A 124 -2.30 -12.57 9.81
C THR A 124 -2.43 -13.48 8.59
N VAL A 125 -2.62 -12.87 7.42
CA VAL A 125 -2.63 -13.57 6.13
C VAL A 125 -1.25 -13.45 5.50
N PRO A 126 -0.49 -14.55 5.40
CA PRO A 126 0.88 -14.50 4.86
C PRO A 126 0.85 -14.19 3.36
N GLY A 127 1.94 -13.63 2.86
CA GLY A 127 2.17 -13.42 1.43
C GLY A 127 3.62 -13.07 1.10
N GLY A 128 3.85 -12.55 -0.10
CA GLY A 128 5.16 -12.06 -0.51
C GLY A 128 5.57 -10.78 0.22
N ALA A 129 6.87 -10.52 0.28
CA ALA A 129 7.38 -9.25 0.80
C ALA A 129 6.86 -8.08 -0.06
N PHE A 130 6.42 -7.02 0.60
CA PHE A 130 5.97 -5.79 -0.05
C PHE A 130 6.28 -4.59 0.85
N THR A 131 6.32 -3.40 0.25
CA THR A 131 6.44 -2.15 1.00
C THR A 131 5.04 -1.62 1.30
N PRO A 132 4.61 -1.57 2.57
CA PRO A 132 3.34 -0.98 2.92
C PRO A 132 3.29 0.50 2.59
N ALA A 133 2.21 0.95 1.96
CA ALA A 133 1.94 2.36 1.71
C ALA A 133 0.48 2.66 2.02
N ALA A 134 0.21 3.84 2.59
CA ALA A 134 -1.16 4.26 2.92
C ALA A 134 -2.04 4.45 1.67
N GLY A 135 -1.43 4.67 0.50
CA GLY A 135 -2.12 4.81 -0.78
C GLY A 135 -2.60 3.50 -1.40
N LEU A 136 -2.21 2.34 -0.86
CA LEU A 136 -2.73 1.06 -1.34
C LEU A 136 -4.21 0.93 -0.96
N VAL A 137 -4.98 0.30 -1.82
CA VAL A 137 -6.40 0.11 -1.57
C VAL A 137 -6.72 -1.39 -1.50
N PRO A 138 -7.49 -1.83 -0.50
CA PRO A 138 -7.75 -3.24 -0.30
C PRO A 138 -9.00 -3.70 -1.03
N ARG A 139 -8.93 -4.93 -1.51
CA ARG A 139 -10.07 -5.74 -1.94
C ARG A 139 -10.02 -7.07 -1.20
N VAL A 140 -10.99 -7.30 -0.32
CA VAL A 140 -11.06 -8.53 0.47
C VAL A 140 -12.21 -9.40 0.00
N THR A 141 -11.96 -10.68 -0.15
CA THR A 141 -13.01 -11.68 -0.30
C THR A 141 -12.93 -12.76 0.78
N VAL A 142 -14.09 -13.16 1.29
CA VAL A 142 -14.26 -14.29 2.22
C VAL A 142 -15.21 -15.28 1.58
N ASP A 143 -14.76 -16.52 1.37
CA ASP A 143 -15.51 -17.56 0.66
C ASP A 143 -16.01 -17.09 -0.73
N GLY A 144 -15.19 -16.28 -1.41
CA GLY A 144 -15.51 -15.68 -2.71
C GLY A 144 -16.39 -14.42 -2.67
N TRP A 145 -16.96 -14.06 -1.51
CA TRP A 145 -17.79 -12.85 -1.35
C TRP A 145 -16.95 -11.63 -1.01
N LEU A 146 -17.23 -10.50 -1.65
CA LEU A 146 -16.58 -9.23 -1.31
C LEU A 146 -17.03 -8.76 0.09
N VAL A 147 -16.06 -8.40 0.92
CA VAL A 147 -16.29 -7.81 2.24
C VAL A 147 -15.68 -6.40 2.25
N PRO A 148 -16.41 -5.37 2.70
CA PRO A 148 -15.86 -4.03 2.87
C PRO A 148 -14.62 -4.08 3.77
N ALA A 149 -13.58 -3.33 3.40
CA ALA A 149 -12.36 -3.28 4.19
C ALA A 149 -11.71 -1.90 4.13
N THR A 150 -11.03 -1.52 5.22
CA THR A 150 -10.21 -0.32 5.29
C THR A 150 -8.74 -0.70 5.40
N TRP A 151 -7.85 0.11 4.85
CA TRP A 151 -6.40 -0.08 4.89
C TRP A 151 -5.75 1.16 5.43
N THR A 152 -4.79 1.00 6.35
CA THR A 152 -4.03 2.14 6.90
C THR A 152 -2.60 2.21 6.37
N GLY A 153 -2.07 1.14 5.78
CA GLY A 153 -0.67 1.07 5.32
C GLY A 153 0.37 1.05 6.43
N GLN A 154 0.01 1.44 7.65
CA GLN A 154 0.93 1.50 8.78
C GLN A 154 1.02 0.16 9.47
N GLN A 155 2.23 -0.15 9.92
CA GLN A 155 2.45 -1.22 10.88
C GLN A 155 1.97 -0.74 12.25
N PRO A 156 1.17 -1.53 12.99
CA PRO A 156 0.52 -1.07 14.23
C PRO A 156 1.52 -0.70 15.34
N PHE A 157 2.75 -1.19 15.24
CA PHE A 157 3.81 -0.96 16.21
C PHE A 157 4.70 0.24 15.90
N LEU A 158 4.46 0.95 14.80
CA LEU A 158 5.23 2.13 14.44
C LEU A 158 4.30 3.34 14.30
N ARG A 159 4.70 4.44 14.91
CA ARG A 159 4.06 5.74 14.71
C ARG A 159 5.11 6.77 14.36
N CYS A 160 4.82 7.61 13.37
CA CYS A 160 5.67 8.71 12.96
C CYS A 160 4.93 10.02 13.20
N THR A 161 5.59 10.99 13.81
CA THR A 161 5.04 12.33 14.06
C THR A 161 6.05 13.41 13.70
N VAL A 162 5.54 14.62 13.44
CA VAL A 162 6.34 15.84 13.27
C VAL A 162 6.01 16.76 14.45
N PRO A 163 6.81 16.75 15.54
CA PRO A 163 6.46 17.48 16.76
C PRO A 163 6.27 18.99 16.55
N ASP A 164 7.09 19.59 15.69
CA ASP A 164 7.08 21.04 15.44
C ASP A 164 6.02 21.48 14.42
N ALA A 165 5.41 20.52 13.71
CA ALA A 165 4.41 20.78 12.67
C ALA A 165 3.44 19.59 12.55
N PRO A 166 2.47 19.43 13.47
CA PRO A 166 1.62 18.23 13.55
C PRO A 166 0.73 17.98 12.32
N GLY A 167 0.55 18.98 11.46
CA GLY A 167 -0.16 18.83 10.17
C GLY A 167 0.72 18.29 9.04
N ALA A 168 2.04 18.21 9.22
CA ALA A 168 2.95 17.67 8.22
C ALA A 168 2.90 16.13 8.21
N SER A 169 3.04 15.55 7.02
CA SER A 169 3.10 14.10 6.85
C SER A 169 4.36 13.51 7.49
N CYS A 170 4.23 12.34 8.10
CA CYS A 170 5.35 11.53 8.58
C CYS A 170 4.97 10.07 8.36
N ALA A 171 5.82 9.32 7.68
CA ALA A 171 5.66 7.89 7.50
C ALA A 171 6.91 7.18 8.01
N VAL A 172 6.69 6.04 8.64
CA VAL A 172 7.78 5.12 9.02
C VAL A 172 7.39 3.74 8.52
N THR A 173 8.32 3.08 7.84
CA THR A 173 8.11 1.76 7.24
C THR A 173 9.27 0.86 7.59
N LEU A 174 8.99 -0.37 8.00
CA LEU A 174 10.00 -1.41 8.09
C LEU A 174 10.37 -1.89 6.68
N THR A 175 11.61 -1.68 6.26
CA THR A 175 12.12 -1.93 4.90
C THR A 175 12.93 -3.21 4.78
N ASN A 176 13.47 -3.70 5.89
CA ASN A 176 14.26 -4.93 5.92
C ASN A 176 14.05 -5.63 7.26
N LEU A 177 13.90 -6.95 7.23
CA LEU A 177 13.86 -7.78 8.43
C LEU A 177 14.78 -8.98 8.18
N GLN A 178 15.90 -8.98 8.86
CA GLN A 178 16.91 -10.03 8.75
C GLN A 178 17.05 -10.76 10.07
N GLN A 179 17.34 -12.04 9.95
CA GLN A 179 17.63 -12.92 11.07
C GLN A 179 18.93 -13.66 10.77
N TRP A 180 19.79 -13.80 11.77
CA TRP A 180 21.01 -14.60 11.68
C TRP A 180 21.40 -15.17 13.05
N GLY A 181 22.37 -16.08 13.05
CA GLY A 181 22.88 -16.74 14.25
C GLY A 181 23.24 -18.20 13.97
N TYR A 182 24.18 -18.75 14.75
CA TYR A 182 24.60 -20.14 14.70
C TYR A 182 24.91 -20.65 16.12
N PRO A 183 24.55 -21.88 16.50
CA PRO A 183 23.85 -22.91 15.71
C PRO A 183 22.33 -22.67 15.58
N SER A 184 21.78 -21.71 16.33
CA SER A 184 20.39 -21.27 16.20
C SER A 184 20.34 -19.78 15.86
N THR A 185 19.29 -19.38 15.15
CA THR A 185 19.12 -18.01 14.62
C THR A 185 18.60 -17.07 15.69
N THR A 186 19.49 -16.58 16.56
CA THR A 186 19.11 -15.83 17.76
C THR A 186 18.96 -14.33 17.55
N THR A 187 19.54 -13.73 16.51
CA THR A 187 19.65 -12.28 16.37
C THR A 187 18.84 -11.76 15.18
N TRP A 188 18.25 -10.59 15.36
CA TRP A 188 17.41 -9.90 14.39
C TRP A 188 17.86 -8.46 14.15
N LEU A 189 17.63 -8.01 12.92
CA LEU A 189 17.75 -6.62 12.49
C LEU A 189 16.53 -6.23 11.68
N ALA A 190 15.83 -5.22 12.16
CA ALA A 190 14.82 -4.51 11.40
C ALA A 190 15.37 -3.14 10.99
N ASN A 191 15.32 -2.82 9.69
CA ASN A 191 15.56 -1.47 9.21
C ASN A 191 14.23 -0.74 9.08
N LEU A 192 14.13 0.45 9.68
CA LEU A 192 13.02 1.37 9.54
C LEU A 192 13.48 2.54 8.68
N ALA A 193 12.65 2.94 7.72
CA ALA A 193 12.84 4.14 6.94
C ALA A 193 11.77 5.16 7.34
N VAL A 194 12.21 6.36 7.72
CA VAL A 194 11.37 7.52 8.02
C VAL A 194 11.35 8.42 6.79
N SER A 195 10.16 8.82 6.37
CA SER A 195 9.94 9.66 5.19
C SER A 195 8.80 10.67 5.40
N THR A 196 8.73 11.65 4.52
CA THR A 196 7.69 12.67 4.49
C THR A 196 7.38 13.05 3.04
N THR A 197 6.18 13.55 2.78
CA THR A 197 5.83 14.22 1.51
C THR A 197 6.02 15.74 1.58
N SER A 198 6.48 16.27 2.72
CA SER A 198 6.76 17.71 2.87
C SER A 198 7.92 18.14 1.99
N ALA A 199 7.72 19.18 1.18
CA ALA A 199 8.79 19.78 0.36
C ALA A 199 9.80 20.57 1.20
N THR A 200 9.44 20.98 2.42
CA THR A 200 10.34 21.63 3.37
C THR A 200 10.84 20.61 4.40
N PRO A 201 12.12 20.69 4.85
CA PRO A 201 12.62 19.86 5.94
C PRO A 201 11.76 19.95 7.20
N VAL A 202 11.42 18.81 7.78
CA VAL A 202 10.64 18.71 9.02
C VAL A 202 11.34 17.81 10.04
N THR A 203 11.23 18.16 11.33
CA THR A 203 11.75 17.34 12.43
C THR A 203 10.87 16.12 12.63
N TRP A 204 11.42 14.91 12.55
CA TRP A 204 10.66 13.68 12.72
C TRP A 204 10.86 13.07 14.11
N GLN A 205 9.84 12.34 14.56
CA GLN A 205 9.88 11.49 15.75
C GLN A 205 9.19 10.18 15.44
N VAL A 206 9.75 9.07 15.93
CA VAL A 206 9.18 7.73 15.78
C VAL A 206 8.93 7.12 17.14
N ASP A 207 7.70 6.64 17.36
CA ASP A 207 7.36 5.76 18.47
C ASP A 207 7.36 4.31 17.97
N VAL A 208 8.05 3.42 18.69
CA VAL A 208 8.09 1.99 18.42
C VAL A 208 7.48 1.25 19.61
N ASN A 209 6.36 0.56 19.38
CA ASN A 209 5.75 -0.33 20.36
C ASN A 209 6.49 -1.68 20.36
N LEU A 210 7.36 -1.88 21.33
CA LEU A 210 8.15 -3.09 21.54
C LEU A 210 7.32 -4.27 22.06
N SER A 211 6.11 -4.04 22.56
CA SER A 211 5.20 -5.09 23.02
C SER A 211 4.32 -5.66 21.91
N ASP A 212 4.35 -5.07 20.71
CA ASP A 212 3.50 -5.55 19.64
C ASP A 212 3.95 -6.95 19.22
N PRO A 213 3.04 -7.94 19.16
CA PRO A 213 3.37 -9.31 18.74
C PRO A 213 3.86 -9.37 17.30
N GLY A 214 3.75 -8.26 16.59
CA GLY A 214 4.32 -8.07 15.29
C GLY A 214 5.86 -8.03 15.26
N LEU A 215 6.53 -7.61 16.32
CA LEU A 215 7.99 -7.72 16.37
C LEU A 215 8.36 -9.16 16.74
N PRO A 216 9.02 -9.94 15.87
CA PRO A 216 9.31 -11.35 16.13
C PRO A 216 10.52 -11.56 17.05
N PHE A 217 10.94 -10.53 17.78
CA PHE A 217 12.13 -10.52 18.62
C PHE A 217 11.97 -9.53 19.78
N VAL A 218 12.76 -9.75 20.82
CA VAL A 218 12.90 -8.83 21.96
C VAL A 218 13.93 -7.77 21.60
N ALA A 219 13.50 -6.51 21.49
CA ALA A 219 14.37 -5.40 21.11
C ALA A 219 15.48 -5.15 22.14
N ARG A 220 16.72 -5.02 21.65
CA ARG A 220 17.93 -4.80 22.46
C ARG A 220 18.61 -3.47 22.19
N ALA A 221 18.55 -2.96 20.97
CA ALA A 221 19.20 -1.71 20.62
C ALA A 221 18.46 -0.98 19.48
N LEU A 222 18.49 0.35 19.53
CA LEU A 222 18.14 1.24 18.42
C LEU A 222 19.40 2.03 18.05
N THR A 223 19.75 2.04 16.77
CA THR A 223 20.91 2.76 16.24
C THR A 223 20.61 3.19 14.82
N ASP A 224 21.30 4.19 14.29
CA ASP A 224 21.29 4.58 12.88
C ASP A 224 22.60 4.19 12.17
N GLY A 225 23.53 3.54 12.88
CA GLY A 225 24.88 3.22 12.40
C GLY A 225 25.86 4.40 12.41
N THR A 226 25.38 5.64 12.55
CA THR A 226 26.18 6.87 12.51
C THR A 226 26.18 7.67 13.82
N GLY A 227 25.43 7.22 14.83
CA GLY A 227 25.27 7.91 16.12
C GLY A 227 24.32 9.11 16.07
N GLY A 228 23.62 9.33 14.96
CA GLY A 228 22.71 10.44 14.73
C GLY A 228 21.30 10.21 15.28
N LEU A 229 21.08 9.19 16.11
CA LEU A 229 19.81 8.89 16.76
C LEU A 229 19.83 9.31 18.24
N VAL A 230 18.76 9.92 18.71
CA VAL A 230 18.55 10.34 20.10
C VAL A 230 17.31 9.66 20.65
N LEU A 231 17.47 9.01 21.81
CA LEU A 231 16.37 8.50 22.61
C LEU A 231 15.64 9.67 23.30
N VAL A 232 14.35 9.82 23.04
CA VAL A 232 13.54 10.92 23.57
C VAL A 232 12.80 10.48 24.83
N ALA A 233 12.17 9.31 24.78
CA ALA A 233 11.40 8.76 25.87
C ALA A 233 11.32 7.23 25.78
N THR A 234 11.08 6.60 26.92
CA THR A 234 10.81 5.17 27.04
C THR A 234 9.69 4.97 28.05
N SER A 235 8.76 4.07 27.76
CA SER A 235 7.81 3.58 28.75
C SER A 235 8.53 2.81 29.86
N GLY A 236 7.88 2.64 31.00
CA GLY A 236 8.32 1.73 32.05
C GLY A 236 8.26 0.27 31.62
N CYS A 237 8.96 -0.59 32.36
CA CYS A 237 9.05 -2.03 32.05
C CYS A 237 7.75 -2.81 32.32
N GLY A 238 6.91 -2.30 33.21
CA GLY A 238 5.57 -2.85 33.46
C GLY A 238 4.50 -2.37 32.48
N ASP A 239 4.82 -1.38 31.64
CA ASP A 239 3.84 -0.77 30.75
C ASP A 239 3.46 -1.72 29.61
N VAL A 240 2.19 -1.69 29.21
CA VAL A 240 1.68 -2.36 28.01
C VAL A 240 0.77 -1.37 27.29
N PRO A 241 1.16 -0.85 26.11
CA PRO A 241 2.35 -1.21 25.34
C PRO A 241 3.66 -0.63 25.90
N ARG A 242 4.77 -1.37 25.73
CA ARG A 242 6.12 -0.85 25.92
C ARG A 242 6.53 -0.03 24.71
N VAL A 243 6.70 1.28 24.87
CA VAL A 243 6.96 2.20 23.76
C VAL A 243 8.32 2.88 23.94
N VAL A 244 9.08 2.96 22.85
CA VAL A 244 10.30 3.73 22.78
C VAL A 244 10.16 4.82 21.72
N THR A 245 10.47 6.05 22.09
CA THR A 245 10.39 7.23 21.23
C THR A 245 11.80 7.69 20.88
N VAL A 246 12.08 7.81 19.58
CA VAL A 246 13.37 8.26 19.05
C VAL A 246 13.20 9.38 18.02
N ARG A 247 14.26 10.18 17.86
CA ARG A 247 14.39 11.22 16.83
C ARG A 247 15.83 11.32 16.34
N GLY A 248 16.08 12.03 15.25
CA GLY A 248 17.45 12.34 14.85
C GLY A 248 18.12 13.41 15.73
N THR A 249 19.45 13.44 15.77
CA THR A 249 20.23 14.42 16.53
C THR A 249 20.25 15.78 15.84
N THR A 250 20.21 16.84 16.65
CA THR A 250 20.44 18.23 16.23
C THR A 250 21.89 18.66 16.42
N ALA A 251 22.72 17.85 17.10
CA ALA A 251 24.08 18.24 17.45
C ALA A 251 25.03 18.30 16.25
N TRP A 252 24.74 17.56 15.17
CA TRP A 252 25.48 17.63 13.91
C TRP A 252 24.64 17.12 12.73
N GLY A 253 25.00 17.55 11.53
CA GLY A 253 24.34 17.13 10.30
C GLY A 253 22.84 17.47 10.27
N SER A 254 22.10 16.76 9.41
CA SER A 254 20.65 16.90 9.23
C SER A 254 19.92 15.59 9.54
N PHE A 255 20.39 14.85 10.54
CA PHE A 255 19.77 13.57 10.95
C PHE A 255 18.37 13.79 11.55
N HIS A 256 18.14 14.92 12.22
CA HIS A 256 16.85 15.27 12.81
C HIS A 256 15.77 15.64 11.79
N THR A 257 16.12 15.91 10.52
CA THR A 257 15.14 16.31 9.50
C THR A 257 14.95 15.27 8.40
N VAL A 258 13.75 15.25 7.83
CA VAL A 258 13.40 14.58 6.58
C VAL A 258 12.65 15.55 5.66
N GLU A 259 12.73 15.33 4.36
CA GLU A 259 12.01 16.08 3.32
C GLU A 259 11.64 15.14 2.16
N ALA A 260 10.77 15.58 1.26
CA ALA A 260 10.36 14.79 0.11
C ALA A 260 11.58 14.31 -0.70
N GLY A 261 11.65 13.00 -0.94
CA GLY A 261 12.78 12.35 -1.63
C GLY A 261 13.98 12.01 -0.74
N ARG A 262 13.96 12.38 0.55
CA ARG A 262 15.02 12.07 1.51
C ARG A 262 14.47 11.27 2.69
N THR A 263 15.13 10.15 3.00
CA THR A 263 14.74 9.27 4.10
C THR A 263 15.79 9.22 5.20
N SER A 264 15.35 9.06 6.44
CA SER A 264 16.22 8.70 7.57
C SER A 264 16.09 7.22 7.88
N ALA A 265 17.20 6.55 8.19
CA ALA A 265 17.23 5.12 8.48
C ALA A 265 17.46 4.87 9.97
N ILE A 266 16.71 3.94 10.53
CA ILE A 266 16.86 3.46 11.91
C ILE A 266 17.02 1.94 11.85
N GLN A 267 17.96 1.41 12.61
CA GLN A 267 18.16 -0.01 12.83
C GLN A 267 17.65 -0.37 14.22
N LEU A 268 16.63 -1.21 14.25
CA LEU A 268 16.14 -1.87 15.45
C LEU A 268 16.75 -3.28 15.50
N ARG A 269 17.56 -3.55 16.52
CA ARG A 269 18.17 -4.86 16.75
C ARG A 269 17.52 -5.54 17.94
N GLY A 270 17.43 -6.86 17.88
CA GLY A 270 16.95 -7.65 18.99
C GLY A 270 17.35 -9.10 18.89
N ASP A 271 16.93 -9.87 19.87
CA ASP A 271 17.21 -11.30 19.97
C ASP A 271 15.89 -12.07 20.19
N LEU A 272 15.82 -13.36 19.82
CA LEU A 272 14.62 -14.19 20.01
C LEU A 272 14.22 -14.30 21.49
N THR A 273 15.20 -14.29 22.38
CA THR A 273 15.05 -14.43 23.83
C THR A 273 15.92 -13.43 24.54
N GLY A 274 15.52 -13.02 25.74
CA GLY A 274 16.28 -12.12 26.60
C GLY A 274 15.37 -11.10 27.26
N THR A 275 15.97 -10.23 28.07
CA THR A 275 15.24 -9.16 28.78
C THR A 275 15.03 -7.92 27.91
N GLY A 276 15.76 -7.81 26.78
CA GLY A 276 15.75 -6.64 25.91
C GLY A 276 16.54 -5.49 26.54
N GLY A 277 17.70 -5.16 25.96
CA GLY A 277 18.56 -4.07 26.46
C GLY A 277 18.08 -2.66 26.09
N LEU A 278 16.99 -2.54 25.33
CA LEU A 278 16.49 -1.25 24.87
C LEU A 278 15.69 -0.50 25.95
N LEU A 279 15.12 -1.25 26.89
CA LEU A 279 14.53 -0.73 28.11
C LEU A 279 15.40 -1.22 29.27
N THR A 280 16.07 -0.32 29.98
CA THR A 280 16.76 -0.67 31.21
C THR A 280 15.72 -0.91 32.31
N CYS A 281 15.46 -2.19 32.59
CA CYS A 281 14.60 -2.62 33.69
C CYS A 281 15.47 -3.02 34.89
N PRO A 282 15.18 -2.52 36.10
CA PRO A 282 15.82 -3.01 37.32
C PRO A 282 15.48 -4.48 37.61
#